data_AF-A0A496AL17-F1
#
_entry.id   AF-A0A496AL17-F1
#
_cell.length_a   1.000
_cell.length_b   1.000
_cell.length_c   1.000
_cell.angle_alpha   90.00
_cell.angle_beta   90.00
_cell.angle_gamma   90.00
#
_symmetry.space_group_name_H-M   'P 1'
#
loop_
_entity.id
_entity.type
_entity.pdbx_description
1 polymer ?
#
loop_
_entity_poly.entity_id
_entity_poly.type
_entity_poly.pdbx_seq_one_letter_code
_entity_poly.pdbx_strand_id
1 'polypeptide(L)'
;MLYQNLEDKIDAATLLEALEGDEYESVFLTSCTVEGVVDIASLSLEKDENGALILDKDIVCIHCTFENLVKFPKTAFRKELVFSETVFQEPVDFRGSTFQGHCDFGQAEFRARVSFRSAVFQDEVNFWQANFHDMADFNEVEFQDGAIFGKTRFHGVGHFGQTVFQQALDFSYTRFSDTVTFEQATFGTTADFTSARFAFVASYRDIRFMSDTLQQWFQNKWKRDARPPTEFYLDSHHVDEVSNPFFKRYVADQQFIRVFKQRSPLGAQLWRWSSDYGRSLGLWAFWSLFLAVVFAGAYSIFPPVLENFELGDFAPNIIQNAGDAAGSRLTFGSAFYFSVVTFTTLGFGDVVAENGPARFLVTVEVILGYLMLGGLISIFANKLASRS
;
A
#
# COMPACT_ATOMS: atom_id res chain seq x y z
N MET A 1 39.29 -10.88 -2.87
CA MET A 1 39.85 -11.54 -1.69
C MET A 1 38.94 -12.73 -1.39
N LEU A 2 39.47 -13.95 -1.32
CA LEU A 2 38.71 -15.13 -0.91
C LEU A 2 39.31 -15.65 0.38
N TYR A 3 38.51 -15.68 1.44
CA TYR A 3 38.91 -16.17 2.75
C TYR A 3 37.87 -17.17 3.24
N GLN A 4 38.28 -18.41 3.46
CA GLN A 4 37.40 -19.52 3.86
C GLN A 4 38.06 -20.32 4.97
N ASN A 5 37.71 -20.07 6.24
CA ASN A 5 38.13 -20.91 7.35
C ASN A 5 37.38 -20.58 8.65
N LEU A 6 36.91 -21.63 9.35
CA LEU A 6 36.12 -21.59 10.59
C LEU A 6 36.85 -21.03 11.83
N GLU A 7 38.19 -20.99 11.81
CA GLU A 7 39.01 -20.62 12.97
C GLU A 7 39.81 -19.31 12.76
N ASP A 8 39.69 -18.71 11.59
CA ASP A 8 40.56 -17.60 11.22
C ASP A 8 39.94 -16.25 11.59
N LYS A 9 40.79 -15.45 12.24
CA LYS A 9 40.55 -14.06 12.59
C LYS A 9 41.15 -13.17 11.50
N ILE A 10 40.34 -12.29 10.95
CA ILE A 10 40.73 -11.28 9.97
C ILE A 10 40.69 -9.93 10.67
N ASP A 11 41.78 -9.19 10.61
CA ASP A 11 41.77 -7.81 11.07
C ASP A 11 40.96 -6.94 10.11
N ALA A 12 40.15 -6.03 10.67
CA ALA A 12 39.31 -5.11 9.91
C ALA A 12 40.15 -4.26 8.95
N ALA A 13 41.41 -3.96 9.28
CA ALA A 13 42.33 -3.28 8.38
C ALA A 13 42.54 -4.05 7.07
N THR A 14 42.70 -5.38 7.13
CA THR A 14 42.84 -6.21 5.92
C THR A 14 41.58 -6.21 5.07
N LEU A 15 40.40 -6.25 5.70
CA LEU A 15 39.13 -6.11 4.98
C LEU A 15 39.03 -4.73 4.31
N LEU A 16 39.35 -3.66 5.03
CA LEU A 16 39.32 -2.29 4.53
C LEU A 16 40.31 -2.08 3.37
N GLU A 17 41.53 -2.61 3.47
CA GLU A 17 42.52 -2.60 2.39
C GLU A 17 42.01 -3.34 1.14
N ALA A 18 41.32 -4.48 1.31
CA ALA A 18 40.74 -5.22 0.20
C ALA A 18 39.56 -4.49 -0.47
N LEU A 19 38.83 -3.65 0.30
CA LEU A 19 37.76 -2.81 -0.22
C LEU A 19 38.28 -1.55 -0.94
N GLU A 20 39.40 -0.99 -0.49
CA GLU A 20 40.04 0.18 -1.10
C GLU A 20 40.87 -0.17 -2.34
N GLY A 21 41.61 -1.28 -2.29
CA GLY A 21 42.55 -1.65 -3.34
C GLY A 21 41.89 -2.22 -4.60
N ASP A 22 42.47 -1.96 -5.77
CA ASP A 22 42.01 -2.48 -7.06
C ASP A 22 42.37 -3.96 -7.31
N GLU A 23 43.07 -4.61 -6.37
CA GLU A 23 43.56 -5.99 -6.53
C GLU A 23 42.41 -7.01 -6.66
N TYR A 24 41.25 -6.73 -6.05
CA TYR A 24 40.14 -7.65 -5.98
C TYR A 24 38.84 -7.02 -6.47
N GLU A 25 38.15 -7.65 -7.42
CA GLU A 25 36.82 -7.18 -7.87
C GLU A 25 35.70 -7.50 -6.87
N SER A 26 35.98 -8.39 -5.90
CA SER A 26 35.03 -8.94 -4.94
C SER A 26 35.73 -9.41 -3.66
N VAL A 27 35.02 -9.36 -2.55
CA VAL A 27 35.46 -9.81 -1.23
C VAL A 27 34.52 -10.90 -0.75
N PHE A 28 35.06 -12.10 -0.58
CA PHE A 28 34.35 -13.29 -0.12
C PHE A 28 34.95 -13.76 1.20
N LEU A 29 34.20 -13.63 2.28
CA LEU A 29 34.52 -14.17 3.60
C LEU A 29 33.51 -15.26 3.96
N THR A 30 33.99 -16.42 4.40
CA THR A 30 33.10 -17.51 4.83
C THR A 30 33.60 -18.12 6.13
N SER A 31 32.71 -18.18 7.12
CA SER A 31 32.98 -18.77 8.43
C SER A 31 34.10 -18.08 9.23
N CYS A 32 34.38 -16.80 8.97
CA CYS A 32 35.50 -16.07 9.57
C CYS A 32 35.05 -15.10 10.68
N THR A 33 35.97 -14.72 11.57
CA THR A 33 35.75 -13.63 12.54
C THR A 33 36.51 -12.39 12.11
N VAL A 34 35.81 -11.26 11.96
CA VAL A 34 36.41 -9.95 11.67
C VAL A 34 36.57 -9.19 12.98
N GLU A 35 37.82 -8.93 13.35
CA GLU A 35 38.21 -8.18 14.56
C GLU A 35 38.57 -6.75 14.18
N GLY A 36 38.19 -5.78 15.01
CA GLY A 36 38.47 -4.36 14.76
C GLY A 36 37.31 -3.63 14.09
N VAL A 37 37.35 -2.30 14.18
CA VAL A 37 36.28 -1.42 13.67
C VAL A 37 36.36 -1.35 12.15
N VAL A 38 35.28 -1.71 11.48
CA VAL A 38 35.11 -1.51 10.03
C VAL A 38 34.45 -0.15 9.82
N ASP A 39 35.22 0.86 9.45
CA ASP A 39 34.72 2.22 9.20
C ASP A 39 35.05 2.65 7.77
N ILE A 40 34.07 2.60 6.87
CA ILE A 40 34.32 2.91 5.46
C ILE A 40 34.79 4.36 5.24
N ALA A 41 34.48 5.26 6.16
CA ALA A 41 34.90 6.65 6.07
C ALA A 41 36.42 6.82 6.24
N SER A 42 37.14 5.79 6.67
CA SER A 42 38.61 5.80 6.70
C SER A 42 39.24 5.54 5.33
N LEU A 43 38.48 5.05 4.35
CA LEU A 43 38.98 4.76 3.02
C LEU A 43 38.97 5.99 2.10
N SER A 44 39.89 6.03 1.15
CA SER A 44 40.00 7.07 0.13
C SER A 44 39.22 6.72 -1.14
N LEU A 45 37.92 6.42 -1.00
CA LEU A 45 37.06 6.06 -2.12
C LEU A 45 36.50 7.28 -2.86
N GLU A 46 36.18 7.09 -4.15
CA GLU A 46 35.43 8.06 -4.94
C GLU A 46 34.04 8.29 -4.32
N LYS A 47 33.50 9.49 -4.55
CA LYS A 47 32.16 9.87 -4.11
C LYS A 47 31.25 10.09 -5.29
N ASP A 48 29.99 9.72 -5.14
CA ASP A 48 28.96 10.01 -6.13
C ASP A 48 28.52 11.49 -6.10
N GLU A 49 27.59 11.85 -6.97
CA GLU A 49 27.03 13.20 -7.07
C GLU A 49 26.33 13.69 -5.79
N ASN A 50 25.91 12.76 -4.92
CA ASN A 50 25.27 13.04 -3.63
C ASN A 50 26.27 13.03 -2.46
N GLY A 51 27.56 12.80 -2.75
CA GLY A 51 28.64 12.75 -1.77
C GLY A 51 28.76 11.42 -1.02
N ALA A 52 28.09 10.36 -1.47
CA ALA A 52 28.18 9.02 -0.91
C ALA A 52 29.45 8.31 -1.40
N LEU A 53 30.12 7.56 -0.52
CA LEU A 53 31.30 6.77 -0.88
C LEU A 53 30.89 5.60 -1.79
N ILE A 54 31.56 5.44 -2.93
CA ILE A 54 31.23 4.41 -3.91
C ILE A 54 32.00 3.13 -3.59
N LEU A 55 31.26 2.04 -3.38
CA LEU A 55 31.79 0.68 -3.32
C LEU A 55 31.31 -0.11 -4.54
N ASP A 56 32.24 -0.44 -5.44
CA ASP A 56 31.98 -1.15 -6.70
C ASP A 56 32.55 -2.59 -6.69
N LYS A 57 32.35 -3.29 -5.58
CA LYS A 57 32.82 -4.65 -5.33
C LYS A 57 31.72 -5.47 -4.69
N ASP A 58 31.62 -6.76 -5.05
CA ASP A 58 30.75 -7.68 -4.32
C ASP A 58 31.33 -7.90 -2.93
N ILE A 59 30.50 -7.79 -1.90
CA ILE A 59 30.90 -8.05 -0.51
C ILE A 59 30.03 -9.18 0.00
N VAL A 60 30.63 -10.37 0.10
CA VAL A 60 29.92 -11.60 0.46
C VAL A 60 30.56 -12.19 1.71
N CYS A 61 29.91 -11.98 2.84
CA CYS A 61 30.28 -12.51 4.15
C CYS A 61 29.20 -13.50 4.58
N ILE A 62 29.52 -14.80 4.58
CA ILE A 62 28.57 -15.85 4.95
C ILE A 62 29.06 -16.52 6.23
N HIS A 63 28.17 -16.72 7.21
CA HIS A 63 28.50 -17.37 8.48
C HIS A 63 29.64 -16.66 9.24
N CYS A 64 29.80 -15.35 9.06
CA CYS A 64 30.90 -14.59 9.66
C CYS A 64 30.49 -13.99 11.01
N THR A 65 31.46 -13.56 11.81
CA THR A 65 31.22 -12.76 13.03
C THR A 65 32.00 -11.45 12.97
N PHE A 66 31.32 -10.32 13.11
CA PHE A 66 31.96 -9.01 13.31
C PHE A 66 31.94 -8.68 14.81
N GLU A 67 33.12 -8.62 15.43
CA GLU A 67 33.24 -8.41 16.88
C GLU A 67 33.10 -6.93 17.29
N ASN A 68 33.29 -6.01 16.34
CA ASN A 68 33.28 -4.57 16.60
C ASN A 68 32.35 -3.83 15.65
N LEU A 69 32.30 -2.50 15.82
CA LEU A 69 31.44 -1.60 15.05
C LEU A 69 31.66 -1.74 13.55
N VAL A 70 30.56 -1.79 12.81
CA VAL A 70 30.55 -1.80 11.34
C VAL A 70 29.82 -0.56 10.84
N LYS A 71 30.51 0.29 10.09
CA LYS A 71 29.99 1.57 9.63
C LYS A 71 30.17 1.73 8.12
N PHE A 72 29.04 1.80 7.45
CA PHE A 72 28.90 2.19 6.06
C PHE A 72 27.88 3.33 5.90
N PRO A 73 28.06 4.50 6.55
CA PRO A 73 27.14 5.62 6.41
C PRO A 73 27.35 6.31 5.06
N LYS A 74 26.25 6.65 4.38
CA LYS A 74 26.26 7.33 3.07
C LYS A 74 27.20 6.63 2.09
N THR A 75 26.95 5.35 1.87
CA THR A 75 27.71 4.50 0.95
C THR A 75 26.82 4.03 -0.18
N ALA A 76 27.30 4.12 -1.42
CA ALA A 76 26.65 3.56 -2.60
C ALA A 76 27.29 2.20 -2.92
N PHE A 77 26.59 1.12 -2.58
CA PHE A 77 26.95 -0.25 -2.96
C PHE A 77 26.42 -0.52 -4.37
N ARG A 78 27.31 -0.51 -5.36
CA ARG A 78 26.93 -0.74 -6.78
C ARG A 78 26.68 -2.21 -7.09
N LYS A 79 27.26 -3.09 -6.28
CA LYS A 79 27.27 -4.53 -6.42
C LYS A 79 26.63 -5.20 -5.22
N GLU A 80 26.65 -6.53 -5.19
CA GLU A 80 25.94 -7.32 -4.18
C GLU A 80 26.54 -7.15 -2.78
N LEU A 81 25.67 -7.15 -1.76
CA LEU A 81 26.04 -7.14 -0.34
C LEU A 81 25.34 -8.30 0.38
N VAL A 82 26.11 -9.32 0.72
CA VAL A 82 25.61 -10.52 1.38
C VAL A 82 26.25 -10.63 2.76
N PHE A 83 25.41 -10.65 3.80
CA PHE A 83 25.73 -10.91 5.20
C PHE A 83 24.91 -12.08 5.74
N SER A 84 24.62 -13.07 4.89
CA SER A 84 23.82 -14.25 5.25
C SER A 84 24.45 -15.02 6.41
N GLU A 85 23.64 -15.42 7.39
CA GLU A 85 24.07 -16.12 8.61
C GLU A 85 25.18 -15.41 9.40
N THR A 86 25.38 -14.10 9.19
CA THR A 86 26.43 -13.33 9.86
C THR A 86 25.97 -12.77 11.20
N VAL A 87 26.85 -12.78 12.20
CA VAL A 87 26.62 -12.23 13.54
C VAL A 87 27.35 -10.90 13.68
N PHE A 88 26.62 -9.84 14.02
CA PHE A 88 27.16 -8.54 14.39
C PHE A 88 27.03 -8.35 15.91
N GLN A 89 28.16 -8.36 16.62
CA GLN A 89 28.18 -8.21 18.08
C GLN A 89 27.90 -6.78 18.52
N GLU A 90 28.39 -5.81 17.74
CA GLU A 90 28.35 -4.37 18.04
C GLU A 90 27.49 -3.61 17.00
N PRO A 91 27.15 -2.33 17.25
CA PRO A 91 26.27 -1.57 16.37
C PRO A 91 26.69 -1.51 14.89
N VAL A 92 25.70 -1.58 14.00
CA VAL A 92 25.87 -1.50 12.55
C VAL A 92 25.17 -0.26 11.98
N ASP A 93 25.86 0.52 11.15
CA ASP A 93 25.39 1.79 10.61
C ASP A 93 25.43 1.81 9.07
N PHE A 94 24.25 1.78 8.45
CA PHE A 94 24.02 1.90 7.00
C PHE A 94 23.23 3.19 6.66
N ARG A 95 23.27 4.21 7.53
CA ARG A 95 22.42 5.39 7.36
C ARG A 95 22.71 6.14 6.06
N GLY A 96 21.66 6.45 5.31
CA GLY A 96 21.74 7.20 4.07
C GLY A 96 22.45 6.46 2.93
N SER A 97 22.62 5.14 3.04
CA SER A 97 23.30 4.33 2.04
C SER A 97 22.36 3.84 0.95
N THR A 98 22.88 3.66 -0.26
CA THR A 98 22.14 3.17 -1.42
C THR A 98 22.68 1.80 -1.81
N PHE A 99 21.80 0.82 -1.91
CA PHE A 99 22.11 -0.53 -2.35
C PHE A 99 21.52 -0.75 -3.74
N GLN A 100 22.39 -0.79 -4.75
CA GLN A 100 21.99 -0.92 -6.16
C GLN A 100 21.91 -2.39 -6.60
N GLY A 101 22.69 -3.27 -5.98
CA GLY A 101 22.63 -4.72 -6.18
C GLY A 101 21.85 -5.44 -5.08
N HIS A 102 21.67 -6.75 -5.26
CA HIS A 102 21.00 -7.62 -4.32
C HIS A 102 21.63 -7.55 -2.91
N CYS A 103 20.77 -7.50 -1.89
CA CYS A 103 21.18 -7.45 -0.49
C CYS A 103 20.58 -8.60 0.31
N ASP A 104 21.43 -9.42 0.93
CA ASP A 104 20.99 -10.57 1.73
C ASP A 104 21.53 -10.52 3.16
N PHE A 105 20.61 -10.40 4.11
CA PHE A 105 20.81 -10.50 5.57
C PHE A 105 20.06 -11.72 6.12
N GLY A 106 19.76 -12.72 5.29
CA GLY A 106 19.07 -13.94 5.68
C GLY A 106 19.74 -14.60 6.87
N GLN A 107 18.97 -14.93 7.92
CA GLN A 107 19.47 -15.53 9.17
C GLN A 107 20.56 -14.72 9.90
N ALA A 108 20.81 -13.46 9.54
CA ALA A 108 21.78 -12.62 10.24
C ALA A 108 21.32 -12.31 11.67
N GLU A 109 22.28 -12.15 12.58
CA GLU A 109 22.04 -11.83 14.00
C GLU A 109 22.65 -10.46 14.34
N PHE A 110 21.80 -9.48 14.62
CA PHE A 110 22.21 -8.16 15.09
C PHE A 110 22.03 -8.09 16.60
N ARG A 111 23.13 -8.21 17.36
CA ARG A 111 23.11 -8.24 18.83
C ARG A 111 22.95 -6.87 19.47
N ALA A 112 23.36 -5.83 18.76
CA ALA A 112 23.21 -4.44 19.13
C ALA A 112 22.38 -3.69 18.07
N ARG A 113 22.15 -2.39 18.29
CA ARG A 113 21.37 -1.54 17.38
C ARG A 113 21.89 -1.60 15.93
N VAL A 114 20.97 -1.62 14.98
CA VAL A 114 21.26 -1.46 13.54
C VAL A 114 20.43 -0.32 12.98
N SER A 115 21.04 0.52 12.14
CA SER A 115 20.34 1.62 11.49
C SER A 115 20.52 1.58 9.98
N PHE A 116 19.40 1.45 9.28
CA PHE A 116 19.26 1.65 7.84
C PHE A 116 18.61 2.99 7.54
N ARG A 117 18.52 3.92 8.50
CA ARG A 117 17.72 5.14 8.34
C ARG A 117 18.07 5.91 7.07
N SER A 118 17.05 6.30 6.31
CA SER A 118 17.18 7.01 5.03
C SER A 118 17.95 6.23 3.95
N ALA A 119 18.11 4.92 4.08
CA ALA A 119 18.72 4.07 3.05
C ALA A 119 17.75 3.80 1.89
N VAL A 120 18.30 3.45 0.73
CA VAL A 120 17.55 3.09 -0.47
C VAL A 120 18.00 1.72 -0.95
N PHE A 121 17.07 0.76 -1.05
CA PHE A 121 17.28 -0.53 -1.67
C PHE A 121 16.64 -0.52 -3.05
N GLN A 122 17.46 -0.57 -4.11
CA GLN A 122 16.97 -0.52 -5.50
C GLN A 122 16.57 -1.89 -6.05
N ASP A 123 17.15 -2.96 -5.48
CA ASP A 123 16.85 -4.36 -5.78
C ASP A 123 16.22 -5.05 -4.55
N GLU A 124 15.79 -6.31 -4.70
CA GLU A 124 15.17 -7.09 -3.63
C GLU A 124 16.14 -7.25 -2.45
N VAL A 125 15.64 -7.00 -1.24
CA VAL A 125 16.39 -7.20 0.00
C VAL A 125 15.77 -8.30 0.85
N ASN A 126 16.65 -9.18 1.34
CA ASN A 126 16.26 -10.34 2.12
C ASN A 126 16.72 -10.22 3.59
N PHE A 127 15.77 -10.23 4.52
CA PHE A 127 15.97 -10.34 5.97
C PHE A 127 15.34 -11.62 6.53
N TRP A 128 15.06 -12.62 5.69
CA TRP A 128 14.37 -13.85 6.09
C TRP A 128 15.07 -14.52 7.28
N GLN A 129 14.31 -14.82 8.34
CA GLN A 129 14.83 -15.38 9.60
C GLN A 129 15.93 -14.57 10.31
N ALA A 130 16.17 -13.31 9.92
CA ALA A 130 17.08 -12.44 10.66
C ALA A 130 16.58 -12.17 12.10
N ASN A 131 17.51 -11.92 13.02
CA ASN A 131 17.23 -11.64 14.42
C ASN A 131 17.81 -10.27 14.81
N PHE A 132 16.93 -9.35 15.20
CA PHE A 132 17.29 -8.04 15.74
C PHE A 132 17.10 -8.06 17.25
N HIS A 133 18.20 -8.19 18.00
CA HIS A 133 18.16 -8.31 19.47
C HIS A 133 17.90 -6.98 20.18
N ASP A 134 18.30 -5.89 19.55
CA ASP A 134 18.10 -4.51 20.02
C ASP A 134 17.35 -3.71 18.93
N MET A 135 17.35 -2.38 19.02
CA MET A 135 16.68 -1.48 18.10
C MET A 135 17.12 -1.67 16.63
N ALA A 136 16.14 -1.85 15.74
CA ALA A 136 16.33 -1.84 14.30
C ALA A 136 15.60 -0.64 13.67
N ASP A 137 16.38 0.31 13.14
CA ASP A 137 15.89 1.58 12.60
C ASP A 137 15.84 1.55 11.07
N PHE A 138 14.64 1.36 10.53
CA PHE A 138 14.28 1.45 9.11
C PHE A 138 13.49 2.72 8.78
N ASN A 139 13.57 3.77 9.60
CA ASN A 139 12.86 5.01 9.32
C ASN A 139 13.35 5.64 8.01
N GLU A 140 12.43 6.22 7.25
CA GLU A 140 12.71 6.91 5.98
C GLU A 140 13.39 6.01 4.92
N VAL A 141 13.34 4.68 5.07
CA VAL A 141 13.89 3.74 4.09
C VAL A 141 12.99 3.66 2.86
N GLU A 142 13.59 3.58 1.68
CA GLU A 142 12.90 3.30 0.43
C GLU A 142 13.29 1.93 -0.11
N PHE A 143 12.33 1.00 -0.15
CA PHE A 143 12.46 -0.30 -0.82
C PHE A 143 11.80 -0.19 -2.20
N GLN A 144 12.61 -0.11 -3.26
CA GLN A 144 12.13 0.07 -4.64
C GLN A 144 11.70 -1.25 -5.29
N ASP A 145 12.26 -2.37 -4.82
CA ASP A 145 11.79 -3.72 -5.13
C ASP A 145 11.27 -4.44 -3.86
N GLY A 146 11.15 -5.77 -3.91
CA GLY A 146 10.65 -6.62 -2.84
C GLY A 146 11.45 -6.48 -1.54
N ALA A 147 10.76 -6.53 -0.40
CA ALA A 147 11.38 -6.55 0.91
C ALA A 147 10.88 -7.75 1.72
N ILE A 148 11.79 -8.70 2.00
CA ILE A 148 11.46 -9.97 2.64
C ILE A 148 11.90 -9.94 4.10
N PHE A 149 10.94 -9.95 5.02
CA PHE A 149 11.11 -10.08 6.47
C PHE A 149 10.41 -11.33 7.03
N GLY A 150 10.14 -12.32 6.16
CA GLY A 150 9.49 -13.55 6.54
C GLY A 150 10.24 -14.28 7.67
N LYS A 151 9.54 -14.69 8.73
CA LYS A 151 10.08 -15.35 9.93
C LYS A 151 11.15 -14.56 10.69
N THR A 152 11.37 -13.29 10.38
CA THR A 152 12.27 -12.39 11.12
C THR A 152 11.80 -12.22 12.57
N ARG A 153 12.73 -11.98 13.49
CA ARG A 153 12.42 -11.68 14.90
C ARG A 153 12.99 -10.34 15.29
N PHE A 154 12.11 -9.44 15.70
CA PHE A 154 12.45 -8.18 16.36
C PHE A 154 12.28 -8.42 17.86
N HIS A 155 13.38 -8.58 18.59
CA HIS A 155 13.37 -8.67 20.05
C HIS A 155 13.32 -7.28 20.69
N GLY A 156 14.01 -6.31 20.10
CA GLY A 156 13.91 -4.89 20.44
C GLY A 156 12.93 -4.13 19.54
N VAL A 157 12.98 -2.80 19.63
CA VAL A 157 12.07 -1.89 18.91
C VAL A 157 12.35 -1.90 17.40
N GLY A 158 11.31 -2.05 16.58
CA GLY A 158 11.40 -1.96 15.12
C GLY A 158 10.77 -0.66 14.58
N HIS A 159 11.56 0.21 13.97
CA HIS A 159 11.06 1.48 13.44
C HIS A 159 10.97 1.47 11.91
N PHE A 160 9.77 1.63 11.37
CA PHE A 160 9.44 1.73 9.94
C PHE A 160 8.65 3.03 9.65
N GLY A 161 8.95 4.11 10.37
CA GLY A 161 8.30 5.40 10.18
C GLY A 161 8.75 6.07 8.88
N GLN A 162 7.82 6.63 8.12
CA GLN A 162 8.07 7.25 6.80
C GLN A 162 8.76 6.33 5.78
N THR A 163 8.73 5.01 6.02
CA THR A 163 9.27 4.00 5.10
C THR A 163 8.37 3.85 3.87
N VAL A 164 8.96 3.70 2.69
CA VAL A 164 8.23 3.48 1.44
C VAL A 164 8.56 2.08 0.91
N PHE A 165 7.54 1.23 0.79
CA PHE A 165 7.63 -0.07 0.14
C PHE A 165 6.98 0.04 -1.23
N GLN A 166 7.76 0.15 -2.31
CA GLN A 166 7.21 0.34 -3.66
C GLN A 166 6.61 -0.95 -4.24
N GLN A 167 7.17 -2.11 -3.86
CA GLN A 167 6.73 -3.44 -4.26
C GLN A 167 6.26 -4.26 -3.04
N ALA A 168 6.27 -5.59 -3.19
CA ALA A 168 5.75 -6.52 -2.21
C ALA A 168 6.60 -6.53 -0.94
N LEU A 169 5.92 -6.45 0.20
CA LEU A 169 6.49 -6.60 1.53
C LEU A 169 6.00 -7.91 2.14
N ASP A 170 6.93 -8.75 2.59
CA ASP A 170 6.65 -10.00 3.30
C ASP A 170 7.07 -9.91 4.76
N PHE A 171 6.11 -9.82 5.68
CA PHE A 171 6.25 -9.99 7.13
C PHE A 171 5.56 -11.29 7.61
N SER A 172 5.44 -12.30 6.76
CA SER A 172 4.80 -13.56 7.12
C SER A 172 5.58 -14.26 8.23
N TYR A 173 4.89 -14.73 9.27
CA TYR A 173 5.48 -15.37 10.45
C TYR A 173 6.50 -14.51 11.22
N THR A 174 6.58 -13.20 10.96
CA THR A 174 7.47 -12.29 11.70
C THR A 174 7.00 -12.16 13.14
N ARG A 175 7.96 -12.08 14.07
CA ARG A 175 7.66 -11.85 15.49
C ARG A 175 8.23 -10.51 15.94
N PHE A 176 7.34 -9.60 16.30
CA PHE A 176 7.66 -8.36 17.00
C PHE A 176 7.46 -8.58 18.50
N SER A 177 8.56 -8.69 19.24
CA SER A 177 8.57 -8.94 20.68
C SER A 177 8.62 -7.66 21.52
N ASP A 178 8.76 -6.51 20.87
CA ASP A 178 8.67 -5.16 21.43
C ASP A 178 7.83 -4.28 20.48
N THR A 179 7.85 -2.98 20.69
CA THR A 179 7.13 -1.96 19.94
C THR A 179 7.60 -1.92 18.49
N VAL A 180 6.64 -1.86 17.58
CA VAL A 180 6.90 -1.62 16.15
C VAL A 180 6.11 -0.43 15.66
N THR A 181 6.73 0.44 14.87
CA THR A 181 6.09 1.69 14.40
C THR A 181 6.14 1.80 12.88
N PHE A 182 4.99 2.02 12.25
CA PHE A 182 4.84 2.27 10.81
C PHE A 182 4.22 3.65 10.54
N GLU A 183 4.55 4.65 11.37
CA GLU A 183 3.98 6.00 11.27
C GLU A 183 4.32 6.62 9.91
N GLN A 184 3.31 7.02 9.13
CA GLN A 184 3.47 7.57 7.78
C GLN A 184 4.17 6.63 6.78
N ALA A 185 4.20 5.32 7.05
CA ALA A 185 4.69 4.35 6.07
C ALA A 185 3.78 4.29 4.84
N THR A 186 4.38 4.03 3.67
CA THR A 186 3.68 3.89 2.39
C THR A 186 3.85 2.48 1.84
N PHE A 187 2.73 1.81 1.54
CA PHE A 187 2.73 0.50 0.87
C PHE A 187 2.20 0.66 -0.56
N GLY A 188 3.04 0.29 -1.54
CA GLY A 188 2.81 0.47 -2.98
C GLY A 188 2.06 -0.68 -3.62
N THR A 189 2.40 -1.93 -3.28
CA THR A 189 1.68 -3.13 -3.72
C THR A 189 1.24 -3.95 -2.50
N THR A 190 1.58 -5.23 -2.38
CA THR A 190 1.09 -6.11 -1.31
C THR A 190 1.93 -6.01 -0.04
N ALA A 191 1.28 -6.08 1.12
CA ALA A 191 1.96 -6.21 2.41
C ALA A 191 1.39 -7.42 3.16
N ASP A 192 2.19 -8.48 3.29
CA ASP A 192 1.79 -9.74 3.91
C ASP A 192 2.26 -9.84 5.35
N PHE A 193 1.35 -9.83 6.32
CA PHE A 193 1.61 -10.09 7.74
C PHE A 193 0.95 -11.41 8.20
N THR A 194 0.76 -12.38 7.30
CA THR A 194 0.15 -13.67 7.63
C THR A 194 0.93 -14.36 8.74
N SER A 195 0.25 -14.74 9.82
CA SER A 195 0.86 -15.34 11.03
C SER A 195 1.91 -14.46 11.75
N ALA A 196 2.00 -13.16 11.43
CA ALA A 196 2.83 -12.24 12.19
C ALA A 196 2.31 -12.11 13.64
N ARG A 197 3.22 -11.93 14.60
CA ARG A 197 2.90 -11.81 16.03
C ARG A 197 3.44 -10.50 16.59
N PHE A 198 2.63 -9.81 17.38
CA PHE A 198 2.98 -8.54 18.02
C PHE A 198 2.77 -8.67 19.52
N ALA A 199 3.86 -8.76 20.30
CA ALA A 199 3.79 -8.93 21.75
C ALA A 199 3.42 -7.63 22.48
N PHE A 200 3.76 -6.48 21.90
CA PHE A 200 3.47 -5.13 22.43
C PHE A 200 2.80 -4.27 21.35
N VAL A 201 2.78 -2.94 21.58
CA VAL A 201 2.09 -1.97 20.73
C VAL A 201 2.68 -1.95 19.32
N ALA A 202 1.82 -2.11 18.34
CA ALA A 202 2.11 -1.75 16.96
C ALA A 202 1.44 -0.41 16.63
N SER A 203 2.23 0.62 16.33
CA SER A 203 1.74 1.96 15.99
C SER A 203 1.64 2.13 14.47
N TYR A 204 0.47 2.52 13.99
CA TYR A 204 0.08 2.53 12.58
C TYR A 204 -0.60 3.87 12.20
N ARG A 205 0.01 5.00 12.59
CA ARG A 205 -0.58 6.32 12.35
C ARG A 205 -0.29 6.79 10.92
N ASP A 206 -1.29 7.37 10.24
CA ASP A 206 -1.16 8.01 8.93
C ASP A 206 -0.53 7.13 7.83
N ILE A 207 -0.74 5.81 7.88
CA ILE A 207 -0.32 4.91 6.79
C ILE A 207 -0.96 5.38 5.48
N ARG A 208 -0.15 5.47 4.44
CA ARG A 208 -0.63 5.73 3.08
C ARG A 208 -0.59 4.44 2.28
N PHE A 209 -1.71 4.14 1.65
CA PHE A 209 -1.74 3.15 0.59
C PHE A 209 -1.75 3.91 -0.72
N MET A 210 -0.98 3.45 -1.71
CA MET A 210 -1.13 3.97 -3.06
C MET A 210 -2.50 3.54 -3.61
N SER A 211 -3.52 4.37 -3.38
CA SER A 211 -4.86 4.14 -3.91
C SER A 211 -4.89 4.55 -5.39
N ASP A 212 -5.24 3.60 -6.26
CA ASP A 212 -5.63 3.82 -7.67
C ASP A 212 -6.82 4.79 -7.76
N THR A 213 -6.56 6.09 -7.62
CA THR A 213 -7.54 7.10 -8.03
C THR A 213 -7.51 7.18 -9.55
N LEU A 214 -8.66 7.50 -10.18
CA LEU A 214 -8.79 7.65 -11.64
C LEU A 214 -7.66 8.50 -12.26
N GLN A 215 -7.14 9.47 -11.50
CA GLN A 215 -6.01 10.31 -11.89
C GLN A 215 -4.68 9.53 -12.05
N GLN A 216 -4.40 8.56 -11.16
CA GLN A 216 -3.26 7.65 -11.29
C GLN A 216 -3.46 6.64 -12.42
N TRP A 217 -4.69 6.14 -12.66
CA TRP A 217 -4.98 5.28 -13.82
C TRP A 217 -4.66 5.97 -15.15
N PHE A 218 -5.00 7.25 -15.31
CA PHE A 218 -4.66 8.00 -16.51
C PHE A 218 -3.14 8.22 -16.65
N GLN A 219 -2.41 8.45 -15.54
CA GLN A 219 -0.96 8.60 -15.55
C GLN A 219 -0.22 7.28 -15.82
N ASN A 220 -0.69 6.17 -15.25
CA ASN A 220 -0.17 4.80 -15.41
C ASN A 220 -0.58 4.14 -16.74
N LYS A 221 -1.48 4.75 -17.51
CA LYS A 221 -1.76 4.31 -18.88
C LYS A 221 -0.69 4.82 -19.87
N TRP A 222 0.01 5.90 -19.52
CA TRP A 222 1.10 6.48 -20.31
C TRP A 222 2.49 5.96 -19.89
N LYS A 223 2.69 5.65 -18.60
CA LYS A 223 3.83 4.88 -18.10
C LYS A 223 3.33 3.47 -17.81
N ARG A 224 3.78 2.45 -18.53
CA ARG A 224 3.35 1.02 -18.53
C ARG A 224 3.26 0.27 -17.17
N ASP A 225 3.07 0.93 -16.03
CA ASP A 225 2.97 0.35 -14.69
C ASP A 225 1.52 0.39 -14.18
N ALA A 226 0.70 -0.55 -14.62
CA ALA A 226 -0.58 -0.84 -13.95
C ALA A 226 -0.30 -1.78 -12.76
N ARG A 227 0.05 -1.23 -11.60
CA ARG A 227 0.24 -2.03 -10.38
C ARG A 227 -1.13 -2.36 -9.74
N PRO A 228 -1.37 -3.59 -9.29
CA PRO A 228 -2.62 -3.96 -8.64
C PRO A 228 -2.79 -3.23 -7.29
N PRO A 229 -4.03 -3.06 -6.80
CA PRO A 229 -4.30 -2.40 -5.52
C PRO A 229 -3.56 -3.08 -4.37
N THR A 230 -3.10 -2.29 -3.39
CA THR A 230 -2.43 -2.82 -2.20
C THR A 230 -3.31 -3.80 -1.44
N GLU A 231 -2.90 -5.06 -1.39
CA GLU A 231 -3.52 -6.09 -0.57
C GLU A 231 -2.75 -6.22 0.75
N PHE A 232 -3.47 -6.12 1.87
CA PHE A 232 -2.91 -6.24 3.21
C PHE A 232 -3.41 -7.54 3.85
N TYR A 233 -2.50 -8.40 4.28
CA TYR A 233 -2.83 -9.70 4.88
C TYR A 233 -2.47 -9.69 6.36
N LEU A 234 -3.40 -9.99 7.27
CA LEU A 234 -3.12 -10.21 8.69
C LEU A 234 -4.09 -11.27 9.19
N ASP A 235 -3.59 -12.29 9.90
CA ASP A 235 -4.46 -13.33 10.46
C ASP A 235 -5.07 -12.86 11.80
N SER A 236 -6.39 -13.00 11.91
CA SER A 236 -7.25 -12.43 12.97
C SER A 236 -6.91 -12.88 14.41
N HIS A 237 -6.18 -13.98 14.58
CA HIS A 237 -6.00 -14.62 15.89
C HIS A 237 -5.20 -13.80 16.91
N HIS A 238 -4.47 -12.75 16.50
CA HIS A 238 -3.68 -11.89 17.39
C HIS A 238 -4.03 -10.39 17.25
N VAL A 239 -5.09 -10.05 16.50
CA VAL A 239 -5.52 -8.66 16.31
C VAL A 239 -6.04 -8.06 17.63
N ASP A 240 -6.49 -8.90 18.57
CA ASP A 240 -7.01 -8.46 19.86
C ASP A 240 -5.95 -7.82 20.76
N GLU A 241 -4.68 -8.17 20.59
CA GLU A 241 -3.54 -7.62 21.35
C GLU A 241 -3.13 -6.22 20.85
N VAL A 242 -3.58 -5.81 19.66
CA VAL A 242 -3.26 -4.49 19.09
C VAL A 242 -4.14 -3.42 19.75
N SER A 243 -3.54 -2.49 20.50
CA SER A 243 -4.30 -1.47 21.25
C SER A 243 -5.00 -0.41 20.37
N ASN A 244 -4.64 -0.30 19.08
CA ASN A 244 -5.17 0.72 18.18
C ASN A 244 -6.53 0.32 17.56
N PRO A 245 -7.64 0.98 17.93
CA PRO A 245 -8.98 0.63 17.43
C PRO A 245 -9.15 0.89 15.93
N PHE A 246 -8.46 1.88 15.36
CA PHE A 246 -8.52 2.15 13.92
C PHE A 246 -7.89 1.03 13.10
N PHE A 247 -6.76 0.49 13.58
CA PHE A 247 -6.10 -0.63 12.93
C PHE A 247 -6.94 -1.91 12.98
N LYS A 248 -7.54 -2.23 14.14
CA LYS A 248 -8.46 -3.37 14.25
C LYS A 248 -9.60 -3.29 13.23
N ARG A 249 -10.20 -2.10 13.08
CA ARG A 249 -11.29 -1.86 12.13
C ARG A 249 -10.81 -1.99 10.67
N TYR A 250 -9.63 -1.45 10.36
CA TYR A 250 -9.04 -1.55 9.02
C TYR A 250 -8.76 -3.01 8.63
N VAL A 251 -8.16 -3.79 9.53
CA VAL A 251 -7.89 -5.22 9.30
C VAL A 251 -9.19 -5.99 9.10
N ALA A 252 -10.20 -5.75 9.94
CA ALA A 252 -11.50 -6.41 9.82
C ALA A 252 -12.20 -6.10 8.47
N ASP A 253 -12.12 -4.86 8.00
CA ASP A 253 -12.64 -4.45 6.68
C ASP A 253 -11.95 -5.20 5.54
N GLN A 254 -10.62 -5.28 5.57
CA GLN A 254 -9.84 -6.00 4.56
C GLN A 254 -10.16 -7.51 4.54
N GLN A 255 -10.27 -8.13 5.72
CA GLN A 255 -10.67 -9.54 5.84
C GLN A 255 -12.08 -9.77 5.28
N PHE A 256 -13.03 -8.87 5.56
CA PHE A 256 -14.37 -8.94 5.00
C PHE A 256 -14.36 -8.85 3.48
N ILE A 257 -13.63 -7.87 2.91
CA ILE A 257 -13.50 -7.70 1.46
C ILE A 257 -12.92 -8.96 0.83
N ARG A 258 -11.96 -9.63 1.46
CA ARG A 258 -11.37 -10.88 0.97
C ARG A 258 -12.37 -12.02 0.92
N VAL A 259 -13.05 -12.29 2.05
CA VAL A 259 -14.07 -13.34 2.12
C VAL A 259 -15.19 -13.07 1.11
N PHE A 260 -15.57 -11.80 0.95
CA PHE A 260 -16.55 -11.39 -0.04
C PHE A 260 -16.06 -11.59 -1.49
N LYS A 261 -14.83 -11.22 -1.82
CA LYS A 261 -14.20 -11.47 -3.14
C LYS A 261 -14.20 -12.95 -3.49
N GLN A 262 -13.84 -13.82 -2.55
CA GLN A 262 -13.83 -15.28 -2.74
C GLN A 262 -15.24 -15.84 -2.93
N ARG A 263 -16.23 -15.31 -2.19
CA ARG A 263 -17.62 -15.74 -2.26
C ARG A 263 -18.36 -15.22 -3.52
N SER A 264 -18.08 -13.99 -3.93
CA SER A 264 -18.75 -13.32 -5.04
C SER A 264 -17.77 -12.39 -5.80
N PRO A 265 -17.05 -12.90 -6.80
CA PRO A 265 -16.08 -12.10 -7.54
C PRO A 265 -16.75 -10.95 -8.33
N LEU A 266 -17.91 -11.22 -8.94
CA LEU A 266 -18.69 -10.20 -9.67
C LEU A 266 -19.25 -9.12 -8.73
N GLY A 267 -19.76 -9.52 -7.56
CA GLY A 267 -20.23 -8.57 -6.55
C GLY A 267 -19.10 -7.66 -6.05
N ALA A 268 -17.91 -8.22 -5.84
CA ALA A 268 -16.75 -7.46 -5.41
C ALA A 268 -16.27 -6.47 -6.47
N GLN A 269 -16.35 -6.81 -7.76
CA GLN A 269 -16.04 -5.88 -8.85
C GLN A 269 -17.06 -4.73 -8.91
N LEU A 270 -18.36 -5.02 -8.80
CA LEU A 270 -19.41 -3.98 -8.77
C LEU A 270 -19.26 -3.05 -7.56
N TRP A 271 -18.94 -3.60 -6.39
CA TRP A 271 -18.75 -2.81 -5.18
C TRP A 271 -17.50 -1.91 -5.26
N ARG A 272 -16.42 -2.42 -5.86
CA ARG A 272 -15.22 -1.62 -6.19
C ARG A 272 -15.55 -0.47 -7.14
N TRP A 273 -16.24 -0.77 -8.24
CA TRP A 273 -16.52 0.23 -9.28
C TRP A 273 -17.48 1.33 -8.82
N SER A 274 -18.40 0.99 -7.90
CA SER A 274 -19.38 1.94 -7.38
C SER A 274 -18.86 2.84 -6.25
N SER A 275 -18.05 2.31 -5.32
CA SER A 275 -17.65 3.06 -4.11
C SER A 275 -16.22 2.81 -3.64
N ASP A 276 -15.41 2.06 -4.41
CA ASP A 276 -14.12 1.54 -3.95
C ASP A 276 -14.27 0.81 -2.59
N TYR A 277 -15.19 -0.16 -2.55
CA TYR A 277 -15.51 -0.92 -1.33
C TYR A 277 -16.01 -0.03 -0.16
N GLY A 278 -16.73 1.05 -0.47
CA GLY A 278 -17.25 2.00 0.52
C GLY A 278 -16.25 3.08 0.98
N ARG A 279 -15.08 3.18 0.35
CA ARG A 279 -14.03 4.14 0.73
C ARG A 279 -14.19 5.50 0.07
N SER A 280 -14.80 5.54 -1.12
CA SER A 280 -14.92 6.76 -1.93
C SER A 280 -16.35 7.30 -1.96
N LEU A 281 -16.60 8.30 -1.12
CA LEU A 281 -17.86 9.07 -1.16
C LEU A 281 -18.04 9.80 -2.50
N GLY A 282 -16.94 10.28 -3.09
CA GLY A 282 -16.97 10.98 -4.37
C GLY A 282 -17.41 10.08 -5.52
N LEU A 283 -16.93 8.83 -5.55
CA LEU A 283 -17.31 7.87 -6.59
C LEU A 283 -18.80 7.48 -6.49
N TRP A 284 -19.29 7.30 -5.26
CA TRP A 284 -20.70 7.01 -5.01
C TRP A 284 -21.62 8.18 -5.37
N ALA A 285 -21.22 9.40 -5.03
CA ALA A 285 -21.94 10.62 -5.41
C ALA A 285 -21.96 10.81 -6.93
N PHE A 286 -20.86 10.51 -7.62
CA PHE A 286 -20.78 10.52 -9.08
C PHE A 286 -21.79 9.54 -9.70
N TRP A 287 -21.84 8.28 -9.24
CA TRP A 287 -22.81 7.31 -9.74
C TRP A 287 -24.26 7.69 -9.46
N SER A 288 -24.51 8.31 -8.30
CA SER A 288 -25.84 8.84 -7.96
C SER A 288 -26.28 9.91 -8.95
N LEU A 289 -25.40 10.88 -9.25
CA LEU A 289 -25.68 11.94 -10.22
C LEU A 289 -25.81 11.39 -11.66
N PHE A 290 -24.94 10.44 -12.02
CA PHE A 290 -24.98 9.79 -13.33
C PHE A 290 -26.31 9.06 -13.56
N LEU A 291 -26.79 8.31 -12.56
CA LEU A 291 -28.10 7.66 -12.64
C LEU A 291 -29.22 8.69 -12.83
N ALA A 292 -29.22 9.80 -12.10
CA ALA A 292 -30.22 10.85 -12.28
C ALA A 292 -30.18 11.43 -13.71
N VAL A 293 -28.99 11.62 -14.30
CA VAL A 293 -28.86 12.04 -15.71
C VAL A 293 -29.43 10.99 -16.67
N VAL A 294 -29.19 9.69 -16.43
CA VAL A 294 -29.74 8.60 -17.25
C VAL A 294 -31.27 8.58 -17.20
N PHE A 295 -31.86 8.71 -16.01
CA PHE A 295 -33.32 8.79 -15.84
C PHE A 295 -33.89 10.03 -16.51
N ALA A 296 -33.24 11.19 -16.39
CA ALA A 296 -33.62 12.40 -17.11
C ALA A 296 -33.66 12.21 -18.65
N GLY A 297 -32.68 11.50 -19.20
CA GLY A 297 -32.66 11.09 -20.61
C GLY A 297 -33.80 10.14 -20.95
N ALA A 298 -34.08 9.16 -20.09
CA ALA A 298 -35.19 8.22 -20.26
C ALA A 298 -36.57 8.92 -20.26
N TYR A 299 -36.71 10.02 -19.51
CA TYR A 299 -37.95 10.80 -19.44
C TYR A 299 -38.15 11.78 -20.61
N SER A 300 -37.08 12.30 -21.19
CA SER A 300 -37.16 13.38 -22.20
C SER A 300 -36.83 12.94 -23.62
N ILE A 301 -35.89 12.01 -23.80
CA ILE A 301 -35.36 11.60 -25.11
C ILE A 301 -36.00 10.30 -25.59
N PHE A 302 -36.18 9.35 -24.68
CA PHE A 302 -36.64 8.00 -25.04
C PHE A 302 -38.09 7.93 -25.55
N PRO A 303 -39.07 8.70 -25.02
CA PRO A 303 -40.45 8.64 -25.51
C PRO A 303 -40.58 9.08 -26.99
N PRO A 304 -40.01 10.23 -27.43
CA PRO A 304 -40.00 10.60 -28.85
C PRO A 304 -39.33 9.56 -29.75
N VAL A 305 -38.27 8.89 -29.26
CA VAL A 305 -37.57 7.85 -30.02
C VAL A 305 -38.46 6.63 -30.22
N LEU A 306 -39.11 6.13 -29.16
CA LEU A 306 -39.99 4.96 -29.23
C LEU A 306 -41.24 5.20 -30.10
N GLU A 307 -41.77 6.42 -30.09
CA GLU A 307 -42.88 6.82 -30.96
C GLU A 307 -42.51 6.70 -32.44
N ASN A 308 -41.27 7.04 -32.82
CA ASN A 308 -40.77 6.89 -34.19
C ASN A 308 -40.63 5.42 -34.63
N PHE A 309 -40.58 4.48 -33.68
CA PHE A 309 -40.48 3.03 -33.93
C PHE A 309 -41.82 2.30 -33.77
N GLU A 310 -42.94 3.02 -33.74
CA GLU A 310 -44.29 2.46 -33.53
C GLU A 310 -44.47 1.71 -32.19
N LEU A 311 -43.57 1.94 -31.21
CA LEU A 311 -43.62 1.37 -29.85
C LEU A 311 -44.23 2.36 -28.84
N GLY A 312 -45.05 3.31 -29.31
CA GLY A 312 -45.59 4.42 -28.52
C GLY A 312 -46.38 4.00 -27.27
N ASP A 313 -47.04 2.84 -27.29
CA ASP A 313 -47.77 2.32 -26.12
C ASP A 313 -46.85 1.98 -24.93
N PHE A 314 -45.57 1.76 -25.19
CA PHE A 314 -44.54 1.52 -24.17
C PHE A 314 -43.77 2.78 -23.80
N ALA A 315 -43.97 3.89 -24.51
CA ALA A 315 -43.28 5.13 -24.26
C ALA A 315 -43.77 5.73 -22.92
N PRO A 316 -42.87 6.00 -21.95
CA PRO A 316 -43.29 6.60 -20.68
C PRO A 316 -43.78 8.03 -20.93
N ASN A 317 -45.04 8.31 -20.55
CA ASN A 317 -45.61 9.65 -20.66
C ASN A 317 -45.56 10.36 -19.30
N ILE A 318 -44.75 11.41 -19.25
CA ILE A 318 -44.57 12.24 -18.06
C ILE A 318 -44.89 13.67 -18.48
N ILE A 319 -45.75 14.32 -17.70
CA ILE A 319 -46.20 15.68 -17.96
C ILE A 319 -45.91 16.58 -16.78
N GLN A 320 -45.72 17.86 -17.09
CA GLN A 320 -45.65 18.90 -16.08
C GLN A 320 -47.08 19.37 -15.73
N ASN A 321 -47.43 19.39 -14.45
CA ASN A 321 -48.75 19.78 -13.94
C ASN A 321 -48.81 21.22 -13.42
N ALA A 322 -47.65 21.88 -13.23
CA ALA A 322 -47.57 23.22 -12.68
C ALA A 322 -46.56 24.11 -13.44
N GLY A 323 -46.86 25.41 -13.55
CA GLY A 323 -46.03 26.42 -14.23
C GLY A 323 -46.45 26.71 -15.68
N ASP A 324 -45.66 27.54 -16.38
CA ASP A 324 -45.96 28.07 -17.72
C ASP A 324 -46.04 27.00 -18.83
N ALA A 325 -45.56 25.78 -18.53
CA ALA A 325 -45.50 24.65 -19.45
C ALA A 325 -46.43 23.50 -19.02
N ALA A 326 -47.46 23.77 -18.20
CA ALA A 326 -48.42 22.78 -17.75
C ALA A 326 -49.11 22.05 -18.94
N GLY A 327 -49.16 20.72 -18.87
CA GLY A 327 -49.68 19.84 -19.93
C GLY A 327 -48.70 19.55 -21.07
N SER A 328 -47.48 20.10 -21.04
CA SER A 328 -46.46 19.82 -22.04
C SER A 328 -45.51 18.67 -21.63
N ARG A 329 -44.81 18.12 -22.62
CA ARG A 329 -43.77 17.09 -22.42
C ARG A 329 -42.53 17.70 -21.76
N LEU A 330 -41.86 16.90 -20.95
CA LEU A 330 -40.66 17.37 -20.25
C LEU A 330 -39.50 17.61 -21.22
N THR A 331 -38.95 18.82 -21.15
CA THR A 331 -37.60 19.10 -21.64
C THR A 331 -36.57 18.36 -20.81
N PHE A 332 -35.34 18.19 -21.32
CA PHE A 332 -34.26 17.56 -20.56
C PHE A 332 -33.99 18.27 -19.22
N GLY A 333 -34.06 19.61 -19.17
CA GLY A 333 -33.84 20.37 -17.94
C GLY A 333 -34.91 20.08 -16.88
N SER A 334 -36.18 20.08 -17.25
CA SER A 334 -37.29 19.69 -16.36
C SER A 334 -37.23 18.20 -15.97
N ALA A 335 -36.80 17.33 -16.89
CA ALA A 335 -36.64 15.91 -16.63
C ALA A 335 -35.49 15.64 -15.64
N PHE A 336 -34.40 16.39 -15.76
CA PHE A 336 -33.27 16.30 -14.83
C PHE A 336 -33.65 16.81 -13.44
N TYR A 337 -34.36 17.94 -13.35
CA TYR A 337 -34.92 18.41 -12.08
C TYR A 337 -35.84 17.35 -11.45
N PHE A 338 -36.79 16.81 -12.22
CA PHE A 338 -37.71 15.79 -11.75
C PHE A 338 -36.98 14.53 -11.28
N SER A 339 -35.98 14.08 -12.03
CA SER A 339 -35.14 12.93 -11.67
C SER A 339 -34.38 13.20 -10.37
N VAL A 340 -33.69 14.32 -10.22
CA VAL A 340 -32.95 14.66 -8.98
C VAL A 340 -33.89 14.70 -7.77
N VAL A 341 -35.07 15.30 -7.91
CA VAL A 341 -36.06 15.40 -6.83
C VAL A 341 -36.59 14.00 -6.47
N THR A 342 -36.95 13.18 -7.46
CA THR A 342 -37.46 11.81 -7.27
C THR A 342 -36.41 10.87 -6.69
N PHE A 343 -35.15 11.06 -7.09
CA PHE A 343 -34.01 10.29 -6.61
C PHE A 343 -33.65 10.62 -5.16
N THR A 344 -33.90 11.86 -4.72
CA THR A 344 -33.56 12.32 -3.37
C THR A 344 -34.73 12.29 -2.39
N THR A 345 -35.97 12.45 -2.88
CA THR A 345 -37.18 12.65 -2.06
C THR A 345 -38.47 12.18 -2.77
N LEU A 346 -39.57 12.07 -2.04
CA LEU A 346 -40.92 11.99 -2.64
C LEU A 346 -41.26 13.39 -3.17
N GLY A 347 -41.16 13.57 -4.49
CA GLY A 347 -41.15 14.90 -5.13
C GLY A 347 -42.35 15.81 -4.88
N PHE A 348 -42.26 17.03 -5.42
CA PHE A 348 -43.19 18.13 -5.12
C PHE A 348 -44.58 18.02 -5.78
N GLY A 349 -44.79 17.02 -6.65
CA GLY A 349 -46.07 16.79 -7.35
C GLY A 349 -46.32 17.72 -8.53
N ASP A 350 -45.32 18.50 -8.92
CA ASP A 350 -45.31 19.40 -10.08
C ASP A 350 -45.14 18.66 -11.42
N VAL A 351 -44.66 17.42 -11.37
CA VAL A 351 -44.51 16.50 -12.50
C VAL A 351 -45.12 15.15 -12.13
N VAL A 352 -45.89 14.55 -13.05
CA VAL A 352 -46.61 13.29 -12.79
C VAL A 352 -46.45 12.29 -13.94
N ALA A 353 -46.33 11.02 -13.57
CA ALA A 353 -46.32 9.87 -14.49
C ALA A 353 -47.76 9.44 -14.83
N GLU A 354 -48.20 9.68 -16.06
CA GLU A 354 -49.58 9.43 -16.47
C GLU A 354 -49.86 7.95 -16.74
N ASN A 355 -48.95 7.27 -17.43
CA ASN A 355 -49.16 5.92 -17.94
C ASN A 355 -48.37 4.84 -17.16
N GLY A 356 -48.74 3.57 -17.38
CA GLY A 356 -48.12 2.42 -16.71
C GLY A 356 -46.59 2.36 -16.82
N PRO A 357 -46.00 2.49 -18.03
CA PRO A 357 -44.55 2.51 -18.22
C PRO A 357 -43.84 3.63 -17.45
N ALA A 358 -44.39 4.85 -17.45
CA ALA A 358 -43.82 5.97 -16.69
C ALA A 358 -43.84 5.69 -15.17
N ARG A 359 -44.95 5.17 -14.64
CA ARG A 359 -45.08 4.84 -13.21
C ARG A 359 -44.10 3.75 -12.80
N PHE A 360 -43.90 2.74 -13.64
CA PHE A 360 -42.89 1.70 -13.41
C PHE A 360 -41.47 2.29 -13.36
N LEU A 361 -41.12 3.14 -14.34
CA LEU A 361 -39.78 3.72 -14.45
C LEU A 361 -39.47 4.66 -13.27
N VAL A 362 -40.43 5.48 -12.85
CA VAL A 362 -40.35 6.30 -11.62
C VAL A 362 -40.21 5.43 -10.37
N THR A 363 -40.94 4.32 -10.28
CA THR A 363 -40.82 3.40 -9.12
C THR A 363 -39.41 2.82 -9.02
N VAL A 364 -38.82 2.42 -10.15
CA VAL A 364 -37.43 1.93 -10.18
C VAL A 364 -36.45 3.03 -9.76
N GLU A 365 -36.64 4.27 -10.24
CA GLU A 365 -35.81 5.41 -9.84
C GLU A 365 -35.85 5.65 -8.32
N VAL A 366 -37.04 5.66 -7.71
CA VAL A 366 -37.20 5.87 -6.27
C VAL A 366 -36.48 4.78 -5.45
N ILE A 367 -36.61 3.52 -5.85
CA ILE A 367 -35.93 2.40 -5.17
C ILE A 367 -34.40 2.58 -5.24
N LEU A 368 -33.88 2.90 -6.43
CA LEU A 368 -32.45 3.16 -6.62
C LEU A 368 -31.99 4.40 -5.84
N GLY A 369 -32.80 5.46 -5.82
CA GLY A 369 -32.55 6.68 -5.06
C GLY A 369 -32.35 6.42 -3.58
N TYR A 370 -33.25 5.64 -2.96
CA TYR A 370 -33.11 5.27 -1.55
C TYR A 370 -31.89 4.39 -1.27
N LEU A 371 -31.56 3.45 -2.16
CA LEU A 371 -30.34 2.64 -2.02
C LEU A 371 -29.08 3.49 -2.10
N MET A 372 -29.02 4.42 -3.05
CA MET A 372 -27.87 5.29 -3.25
C MET A 372 -27.75 6.32 -2.13
N LEU A 373 -28.84 6.94 -1.68
CA LEU A 373 -28.83 7.86 -0.54
C LEU A 373 -28.42 7.15 0.76
N GLY A 374 -28.95 5.95 1.01
CA GLY A 374 -28.57 5.12 2.15
C GLY A 374 -27.09 4.74 2.12
N GLY A 375 -26.56 4.39 0.94
CA GLY A 375 -25.13 4.16 0.74
C GLY A 375 -24.27 5.40 1.03
N LEU A 376 -24.71 6.59 0.58
CA LEU A 376 -24.00 7.84 0.82
C LEU A 376 -23.94 8.18 2.31
N ILE A 377 -25.06 8.03 3.02
CA ILE A 377 -25.14 8.21 4.47
C ILE A 377 -24.23 7.21 5.19
N SER A 378 -24.25 5.93 4.78
CA SER A 378 -23.40 4.89 5.37
C SER A 378 -21.90 5.18 5.20
N ILE A 379 -21.47 5.52 3.98
CA ILE A 379 -20.08 5.89 3.68
C ILE A 379 -19.67 7.15 4.46
N PHE A 380 -20.55 8.15 4.51
CA PHE A 380 -20.31 9.39 5.23
C PHE A 380 -20.19 9.17 6.74
N ALA A 381 -21.10 8.40 7.34
CA ALA A 381 -21.09 8.05 8.76
C ALA A 381 -19.82 7.27 9.13
N ASN A 382 -19.41 6.31 8.28
CA ASN A 382 -18.16 5.58 8.48
C ASN A 382 -16.93 6.49 8.47
N LYS A 383 -16.91 7.49 7.58
CA LYS A 383 -15.81 8.46 7.46
C LYS A 383 -15.76 9.47 8.62
N LEU A 384 -16.90 9.80 9.21
CA LEU A 384 -16.95 10.61 10.43
C LEU A 384 -16.51 9.79 11.65
N ALA A 385 -17.02 8.57 11.78
CA ALA A 385 -16.66 7.66 12.86
C ALA A 385 -15.18 7.21 12.82
N SER A 386 -14.52 7.33 11.67
CA SER A 386 -13.08 7.06 11.55
C SER A 386 -12.20 8.27 11.95
N ARG A 387 -12.79 9.42 12.29
CA ARG A 387 -12.07 10.65 12.68
C ARG A 387 -12.23 11.01 14.16
N SER A 388 -13.22 10.43 14.84
CA SER A 388 -13.44 10.48 16.28
C SER A 388 -12.77 9.30 16.97
#